data_AF-A0A944IYM2-F1
#
_entry.id   AF-A0A944IYM2-F1
#
_cell.length_a   1.000
_cell.length_b   1.000
_cell.length_c   1.000
_cell.angle_alpha   90.00
_cell.angle_beta   90.00
_cell.angle_gamma   90.00
#
_symmetry.space_group_name_H-M   'P 1'
#
loop_
_entity.id
_entity.type
_entity.pdbx_description
1 polymer ?
#
loop_
_entity_poly.entity_id
_entity_poly.type
_entity_poly.pdbx_seq_one_letter_code
_entity_poly.pdbx_strand_id
1 'polypeptide(L)'
;MLATTGWTAVHRPETSVSPRAAALAAWAVSRVDGQPLPPADAPVRTVARFFAGLDGGQRARLADGYPLVVGNLGGVPAATRYRANLRALEQAEQVEVGRSHDVALTPADRATATRRAHRFASLGQPGRQILAFDPTGGGRVAEVFGDLGRADRVSVVVPGVDTDAITFERTQRRVTSPVGMAESLYEAQRAAAPGGRTAVIAWADYTAPTGLGMDAATGKLAVEGAIRLDALAAALPGDASVALFCHSYGSVVCGVAAHGLPDRVTDLVVAGSPGMRAENAAELDTSARVWAMRDAGDWIADVPHLEVGGLGHGADPVSPDFGARLLSSAGAKSHTGYFQPGTASLDNFAKIGTGAFDSVVCVPGGNACRRGISGTEAD
;
A
#
# COMPACT_ATOMS: atom_id res chain seq x y z
N MET A 1 56.38 13.89 2.23
CA MET A 1 55.48 12.85 1.68
C MET A 1 54.83 12.14 2.84
N LEU A 2 53.58 12.50 3.15
CA LEU A 2 52.78 11.88 4.21
C LEU A 2 51.83 10.88 3.55
N ALA A 3 51.98 9.60 3.88
CA ALA A 3 51.07 8.55 3.46
C ALA A 3 49.88 8.52 4.42
N THR A 4 48.69 8.84 3.91
CA THR A 4 47.42 8.70 4.62
C THR A 4 46.81 7.33 4.28
N THR A 5 46.86 6.40 5.23
CA THR A 5 45.92 5.28 5.33
C THR A 5 44.56 5.86 5.73
N GLY A 6 43.41 5.54 5.13
CA GLY A 6 42.89 4.25 4.71
C GLY A 6 41.75 3.87 5.65
N TRP A 7 40.51 4.29 5.34
CA TRP A 7 39.28 3.76 5.93
C TRP A 7 38.25 3.57 4.82
N THR A 8 38.36 2.48 4.09
CA THR A 8 37.23 1.93 3.35
C THR A 8 36.37 1.17 4.34
N ALA A 9 35.18 1.69 4.63
CA ALA A 9 34.16 0.95 5.36
C ALA A 9 33.81 -0.31 4.54
N VAL A 10 34.34 -1.45 4.96
CA VAL A 10 33.96 -2.74 4.41
C VAL A 10 32.55 -3.03 4.94
N HIS A 11 31.54 -2.70 4.14
CA HIS A 11 30.24 -3.34 4.28
C HIS A 11 30.45 -4.85 4.13
N ARG A 12 30.24 -5.60 5.23
CA ARG A 12 30.07 -7.05 5.12
C ARG A 12 28.85 -7.29 4.22
N PRO A 13 28.95 -8.11 3.17
CA PRO A 13 27.77 -8.50 2.43
C PRO A 13 26.85 -9.27 3.38
N GLU A 14 25.55 -8.94 3.40
CA GLU A 14 24.53 -9.78 4.00
C GLU A 14 24.48 -11.11 3.21
N THR A 15 25.31 -12.07 3.59
CA THR A 15 25.34 -13.42 2.99
C THR A 15 24.31 -14.36 3.61
N SER A 16 23.44 -13.86 4.47
CA SER A 16 22.31 -14.62 5.02
C SER A 16 21.11 -14.55 4.09
N VAL A 17 20.56 -15.70 3.72
CA VAL A 17 19.23 -15.84 3.09
C VAL A 17 18.20 -15.04 3.89
N SER A 18 17.39 -14.20 3.23
CA SER A 18 16.38 -13.40 3.93
C SER A 18 15.40 -14.30 4.72
N PRO A 19 14.85 -13.85 5.86
CA PRO A 19 13.91 -14.65 6.65
C PRO A 19 12.72 -15.17 5.81
N ARG A 20 12.25 -14.37 4.86
CA ARG A 20 11.19 -14.75 3.93
C ARG A 20 11.62 -15.85 2.96
N ALA A 21 12.82 -15.76 2.39
CA ALA A 21 13.33 -16.78 1.47
C ALA A 21 13.52 -18.13 2.19
N ALA A 22 14.03 -18.10 3.43
CA ALA A 22 14.11 -19.30 4.28
C ALA A 22 12.72 -19.89 4.58
N ALA A 23 11.73 -19.04 4.90
CA ALA A 23 10.36 -19.48 5.16
C ALA A 23 9.70 -20.11 3.91
N LEU A 24 9.94 -19.55 2.71
CA LEU A 24 9.46 -20.11 1.44
C LEU A 24 10.08 -21.48 1.13
N ALA A 25 11.38 -21.64 1.35
CA ALA A 25 12.07 -22.91 1.18
C ALA A 25 11.52 -23.99 2.13
N ALA A 26 11.28 -23.63 3.39
CA ALA A 26 10.66 -24.54 4.36
C ALA A 26 9.22 -24.90 3.95
N TRP A 27 8.41 -23.92 3.52
CA TRP A 27 7.04 -24.14 3.06
C TRP A 27 6.97 -25.13 1.89
N ALA A 28 7.87 -25.01 0.91
CA ALA A 28 7.86 -25.81 -0.32
C ALA A 28 7.97 -27.34 -0.08
N VAL A 29 8.60 -27.76 1.02
CA VAL A 29 8.77 -29.19 1.37
C VAL A 29 7.80 -29.66 2.46
N SER A 30 6.94 -28.76 2.95
CA SER A 30 6.10 -29.00 4.10
C SER A 30 4.77 -29.66 3.74
N ARG A 31 4.12 -30.23 4.76
CA ARG A 31 2.84 -30.93 4.64
C ARG A 31 1.93 -30.59 5.83
N VAL A 32 0.63 -30.62 5.60
CA VAL A 32 -0.38 -30.60 6.67
C VAL A 32 -1.15 -31.91 6.61
N ASP A 33 -1.10 -32.68 7.70
CA ASP A 33 -1.77 -33.99 7.83
C ASP A 33 -1.53 -34.92 6.62
N GLY A 34 -0.29 -34.96 6.14
CA GLY A 34 0.16 -35.78 5.01
C GLY A 34 -0.02 -35.15 3.62
N GLN A 35 -0.86 -34.11 3.49
CA GLN A 35 -1.09 -33.42 2.22
C GLN A 35 -0.01 -32.36 1.95
N PRO A 36 0.54 -32.27 0.73
CA PRO A 36 1.48 -31.21 0.36
C PRO A 36 0.81 -29.84 0.43
N LEU A 37 1.58 -28.83 0.85
CA LEU A 37 1.11 -27.45 0.81
C LEU A 37 1.12 -26.93 -0.65
N PRO A 38 0.20 -26.03 -1.03
CA PRO A 38 0.22 -25.43 -2.35
C PRO A 38 1.51 -24.61 -2.51
N PRO A 39 2.12 -24.58 -3.72
CA PRO A 39 3.23 -23.66 -3.99
C PRO A 39 2.88 -22.22 -3.62
N ALA A 40 3.86 -21.44 -3.14
CA ALA A 40 3.62 -20.07 -2.69
C ALA A 40 3.29 -19.10 -3.85
N ASP A 41 3.59 -19.50 -5.08
CA ASP A 41 3.24 -18.84 -6.34
C ASP A 41 2.00 -19.46 -7.02
N ALA A 42 1.32 -20.40 -6.36
CA ALA A 42 0.10 -20.99 -6.89
C ALA A 42 -1.00 -19.91 -7.07
N PRO A 43 -1.90 -20.08 -8.05
CA PRO A 43 -3.02 -19.17 -8.25
C PRO A 43 -3.83 -18.96 -6.97
N VAL A 44 -4.29 -17.73 -6.72
CA VAL A 44 -5.09 -17.34 -5.54
C VAL A 44 -6.25 -18.31 -5.28
N ARG A 45 -6.95 -18.74 -6.33
CA ARG A 45 -8.08 -19.68 -6.24
C ARG A 45 -7.65 -21.07 -5.73
N THR A 46 -6.45 -21.52 -6.09
CA THR A 46 -5.87 -22.80 -5.63
C THR A 46 -5.57 -22.72 -4.14
N VAL A 47 -4.90 -21.64 -3.70
CA VAL A 47 -4.63 -21.41 -2.27
C VAL A 47 -5.94 -21.30 -1.49
N ALA A 48 -6.91 -20.54 -1.99
CA ALA A 48 -8.21 -20.37 -1.32
C ALA A 48 -8.95 -21.70 -1.14
N ARG A 49 -8.98 -22.54 -2.17
CA ARG A 49 -9.59 -23.88 -2.09
C ARG A 49 -8.90 -24.77 -1.06
N PHE A 50 -7.56 -24.74 -1.05
CA PHE A 50 -6.78 -25.49 -0.07
C PHE A 50 -7.11 -25.05 1.36
N PHE A 51 -7.03 -23.76 1.67
CA PHE A 51 -7.34 -23.24 3.00
C PHE A 51 -8.81 -23.42 3.39
N ALA A 52 -9.75 -23.38 2.43
CA ALA A 52 -11.17 -23.65 2.68
C ALA A 52 -11.41 -25.08 3.20
N GLY A 53 -10.61 -26.06 2.74
CA GLY A 53 -10.67 -27.45 3.20
C GLY A 53 -10.03 -27.70 4.57
N LEU A 54 -9.32 -26.72 5.13
CA LEU A 54 -8.69 -26.83 6.45
C LEU A 54 -9.64 -26.42 7.57
N ASP A 55 -9.57 -27.12 8.70
CA ASP A 55 -10.21 -26.72 9.95
C ASP A 55 -9.45 -25.56 10.63
N GLY A 56 -10.04 -25.01 11.70
CA GLY A 56 -9.46 -23.89 12.44
C GLY A 56 -8.10 -24.21 13.07
N GLY A 57 -7.89 -25.45 13.52
CA GLY A 57 -6.64 -25.90 14.13
C GLY A 57 -5.52 -26.06 13.10
N GLN A 58 -5.82 -26.61 11.92
CA GLN A 58 -4.89 -26.71 10.80
C GLN A 58 -4.46 -25.33 10.30
N ARG A 59 -5.42 -24.41 10.10
CA ARG A 59 -5.11 -23.02 9.70
C ARG A 59 -4.23 -22.31 10.74
N ALA A 60 -4.53 -22.50 12.02
CA ALA A 60 -3.75 -21.97 13.12
C ALA A 60 -2.30 -22.50 13.12
N ARG A 61 -2.12 -23.82 12.96
CA ARG A 61 -0.78 -24.44 12.89
C ARG A 61 0.05 -23.89 11.73
N LEU A 62 -0.56 -23.72 10.54
CA LEU A 62 0.13 -23.15 9.39
C LEU A 62 0.48 -21.67 9.60
N ALA A 63 -0.44 -20.88 10.15
CA ALA A 63 -0.22 -19.47 10.45
C ALA A 63 0.92 -19.26 11.46
N ASP A 64 0.98 -20.08 12.51
CA ASP A 64 2.04 -19.97 13.52
C ASP A 64 3.37 -20.56 13.05
N GLY A 65 3.35 -21.61 12.22
CA GLY A 65 4.55 -22.30 11.74
C GLY A 65 5.24 -21.64 10.55
N TYR A 66 4.47 -20.98 9.66
CA TYR A 66 4.99 -20.31 8.46
C TYR A 66 4.46 -18.88 8.33
N PRO A 67 4.67 -18.03 9.34
CA PRO A 67 3.98 -16.75 9.44
C PRO A 67 4.30 -15.80 8.27
N LEU A 68 5.56 -15.75 7.82
CA LEU A 68 5.98 -14.94 6.67
C LEU A 68 5.45 -15.45 5.32
N VAL A 69 5.00 -16.71 5.24
CA VAL A 69 4.37 -17.26 4.02
C VAL A 69 2.87 -17.07 4.10
N VAL A 70 2.21 -17.65 5.11
CA VAL A 70 0.75 -17.62 5.29
C VAL A 70 0.23 -16.19 5.38
N GLY A 71 0.93 -15.31 6.09
CA GLY A 71 0.56 -13.90 6.24
C GLY A 71 0.56 -13.12 4.93
N ASN A 72 1.32 -13.56 3.93
CA ASN A 72 1.49 -12.86 2.67
C ASN A 72 0.91 -13.60 1.45
N LEU A 73 0.26 -14.75 1.66
CA LEU A 73 -0.24 -15.58 0.58
C LEU A 73 -1.67 -15.20 0.22
N GLY A 74 -1.88 -14.74 -1.02
CA GLY A 74 -3.21 -14.46 -1.57
C GLY A 74 -4.08 -15.72 -1.57
N GLY A 75 -5.37 -15.57 -1.22
CA GLY A 75 -6.31 -16.68 -1.10
C GLY A 75 -6.40 -17.29 0.31
N VAL A 76 -5.44 -17.01 1.20
CA VAL A 76 -5.58 -17.34 2.63
C VAL A 76 -6.67 -16.44 3.25
N PRO A 77 -7.60 -16.97 4.08
CA PRO A 77 -8.58 -16.17 4.79
C PRO A 77 -7.94 -15.02 5.58
N ALA A 78 -8.51 -13.83 5.52
CA ALA A 78 -7.94 -12.61 6.12
C ALA A 78 -7.59 -12.80 7.61
N ALA A 79 -8.49 -13.39 8.40
CA ALA A 79 -8.23 -13.68 9.82
C ALA A 79 -7.02 -14.60 10.05
N THR A 80 -6.79 -15.57 9.15
CA THR A 80 -5.61 -16.44 9.21
C THR A 80 -4.34 -15.67 8.84
N ARG A 81 -4.41 -14.74 7.87
CA ARG A 81 -3.30 -13.83 7.55
C ARG A 81 -2.96 -12.90 8.70
N TYR A 82 -3.97 -12.33 9.37
CA TYR A 82 -3.78 -11.45 10.53
C TYR A 82 -3.04 -12.18 11.65
N ARG A 83 -3.45 -13.41 11.98
CA ARG A 83 -2.74 -14.25 12.96
C ARG A 83 -1.28 -14.50 12.55
N ALA A 84 -1.06 -14.90 11.30
CA ALA A 84 0.28 -15.18 10.79
C ALA A 84 1.18 -13.94 10.85
N ASN A 85 0.68 -12.77 10.44
CA ASN A 85 1.46 -11.53 10.46
C ASN A 85 1.72 -11.01 11.88
N LEU A 86 0.79 -11.21 12.83
CA LEU A 86 1.06 -10.92 14.24
C LEU A 86 2.22 -11.78 14.77
N ARG A 87 2.26 -13.07 14.43
CA ARG A 87 3.41 -13.94 14.77
C ARG A 87 4.70 -13.50 14.09
N ALA A 88 4.64 -13.11 12.82
CA ALA A 88 5.81 -12.59 12.11
C ALA A 88 6.35 -11.30 12.73
N LEU A 89 5.47 -10.41 13.20
CA LEU A 89 5.83 -9.18 13.88
C LEU A 89 6.49 -9.46 15.24
N GLU A 90 5.92 -10.35 16.06
CA GLU A 90 6.52 -10.78 17.33
C GLU A 90 7.93 -11.35 17.13
N GLN A 91 8.12 -12.21 16.12
CA GLN A 91 9.43 -12.78 15.78
C GLN A 91 10.42 -11.71 15.29
N ALA A 92 9.97 -10.82 14.40
CA ALA A 92 10.81 -9.75 13.88
C ALA A 92 11.20 -8.74 14.97
N GLU A 93 10.30 -8.41 15.89
CA GLU A 93 10.57 -7.56 17.04
C GLU A 93 11.71 -8.14 17.89
N GLN A 94 11.64 -9.43 18.25
CA GLN A 94 12.68 -10.09 19.04
C GLN A 94 14.05 -10.06 18.35
N VAL A 95 14.09 -10.27 17.04
CA VAL A 95 15.32 -10.15 16.25
C VAL A 95 15.89 -8.74 16.32
N GLU A 96 15.06 -7.71 16.14
CA GLU A 96 15.52 -6.31 16.19
C GLU A 96 15.90 -5.87 17.61
N VAL A 97 15.26 -6.39 18.67
CA VAL A 97 15.70 -6.20 20.05
C VAL A 97 17.07 -6.83 20.29
N GLY A 98 17.32 -8.03 19.74
CA GLY A 98 18.65 -8.64 19.79
C GLY A 98 19.69 -7.75 19.10
N ARG A 99 19.40 -7.30 17.88
CA ARG A 99 20.26 -6.40 17.11
C ARG A 99 20.51 -5.06 17.82
N SER A 100 19.52 -4.50 18.52
CA SER A 100 19.70 -3.22 19.21
C SER A 100 20.73 -3.28 20.35
N HIS A 101 21.01 -4.47 20.88
CA HIS A 101 22.01 -4.70 21.94
C HIS A 101 23.32 -5.30 21.41
N ASP A 102 23.40 -5.61 20.12
CA ASP A 102 24.58 -6.22 19.52
C ASP A 102 25.73 -5.21 19.40
N VAL A 103 26.74 -5.38 20.24
CA VAL A 103 27.94 -4.53 20.27
C VAL A 103 28.80 -4.66 19.01
N ALA A 104 28.62 -5.72 18.23
CA ALA A 104 29.31 -5.91 16.95
C ALA A 104 28.72 -5.04 15.82
N LEU A 105 27.49 -4.54 15.97
CA LEU A 105 26.88 -3.62 15.01
C LEU A 105 27.37 -2.18 15.19
N THR A 106 27.17 -1.33 14.17
CA THR A 106 27.46 0.11 14.31
C THR A 106 26.40 0.78 15.22
N PRO A 107 26.70 1.95 15.82
CA PRO A 107 25.69 2.72 16.55
C PRO A 107 24.46 3.07 15.71
N ALA A 108 24.64 3.34 14.41
CA ALA A 108 23.55 3.65 13.48
C ALA A 108 22.65 2.43 13.21
N ASP A 109 23.25 1.25 13.06
CA ASP A 109 22.53 -0.01 12.88
C ASP A 109 21.74 -0.38 14.14
N ARG A 110 22.37 -0.25 15.33
CA ARG A 110 21.67 -0.45 16.61
C ARG A 110 20.50 0.50 16.78
N ALA A 111 20.68 1.79 16.47
CA ALA A 111 19.60 2.77 16.53
C ALA A 111 18.47 2.45 15.56
N THR A 112 18.79 1.94 14.37
CA THR A 112 17.79 1.48 13.39
C THR A 112 17.05 0.24 13.89
N ALA A 113 17.75 -0.71 14.49
CA ALA A 113 17.15 -1.88 15.13
C ALA A 113 16.20 -1.48 16.26
N THR A 114 16.58 -0.53 17.13
CA THR A 114 15.68 0.02 18.17
C THR A 114 14.40 0.60 17.56
N ARG A 115 14.50 1.40 16.49
CA ARG A 115 13.31 1.98 15.83
C ARG A 115 12.41 0.90 15.22
N ARG A 116 13.01 -0.13 14.60
CA ARG A 116 12.27 -1.26 14.02
C ARG A 116 11.60 -2.10 15.09
N ALA A 117 12.28 -2.44 16.18
CA ALA A 117 11.70 -3.14 17.32
C ALA A 117 10.47 -2.40 17.86
N HIS A 118 10.59 -1.10 18.13
CA HIS A 118 9.47 -0.28 18.60
C HIS A 118 8.31 -0.28 17.59
N ARG A 119 8.61 -0.18 16.29
CA ARG A 119 7.58 -0.20 15.25
C ARG A 119 6.89 -1.56 15.16
N PHE A 120 7.62 -2.66 15.21
CA PHE A 120 7.04 -4.01 15.14
C PHE A 120 6.19 -4.30 16.38
N ALA A 121 6.63 -3.84 17.56
CA ALA A 121 5.82 -3.88 18.79
C ALA A 121 4.51 -3.07 18.67
N SER A 122 4.55 -1.90 18.01
CA SER A 122 3.35 -1.09 17.74
C SER A 122 2.39 -1.79 16.78
N LEU A 123 2.91 -2.39 15.71
CA LEU A 123 2.13 -3.12 14.71
C LEU A 123 1.56 -4.44 15.25
N GLY A 124 2.25 -5.05 16.22
CA GLY A 124 1.84 -6.27 16.91
C GLY A 124 0.83 -6.06 18.03
N GLN A 125 0.40 -4.83 18.31
CA GLN A 125 -0.59 -4.57 19.37
C GLN A 125 -1.93 -5.28 19.09
N PRO A 126 -2.60 -5.79 20.13
CA PRO A 126 -3.92 -6.40 19.98
C PRO A 126 -4.92 -5.47 19.29
N GLY A 127 -5.75 -6.04 18.40
CA GLY A 127 -6.78 -5.32 17.67
C GLY A 127 -6.34 -4.75 16.31
N ARG A 128 -5.03 -4.74 16.01
CA ARG A 128 -4.54 -4.40 14.68
C ARG A 128 -4.70 -5.56 13.70
N GLN A 129 -5.05 -5.26 12.46
CA GLN A 129 -5.31 -6.26 11.42
C GLN A 129 -4.27 -6.17 10.31
N ILE A 130 -3.11 -6.79 10.52
CA ILE A 130 -1.99 -6.73 9.58
C ILE A 130 -2.19 -7.76 8.48
N LEU A 131 -2.52 -7.30 7.27
CA LEU A 131 -2.80 -8.12 6.11
C LEU A 131 -1.54 -8.64 5.42
N ALA A 132 -0.44 -7.89 5.43
CA ALA A 132 0.85 -8.31 4.90
C ALA A 132 1.98 -7.75 5.75
N PHE A 133 3.05 -8.52 5.90
CA PHE A 133 4.26 -8.10 6.59
C PHE A 133 5.48 -8.84 6.05
N ASP A 134 6.52 -8.09 5.71
CA ASP A 134 7.84 -8.61 5.39
C ASP A 134 8.91 -7.71 6.03
N PRO A 135 9.72 -8.20 6.98
CA PRO A 135 10.76 -7.39 7.61
C PRO A 135 12.00 -7.19 6.71
N THR A 136 12.09 -7.84 5.55
CA THR A 136 13.28 -7.77 4.68
C THR A 136 13.51 -6.34 4.18
N GLY A 137 14.78 -5.89 4.15
CA GLY A 137 15.14 -4.54 3.71
C GLY A 137 14.52 -3.46 4.60
N GLY A 138 13.96 -2.40 3.99
CA GLY A 138 13.21 -1.35 4.70
C GLY A 138 11.93 -1.84 5.40
N GLY A 139 11.47 -3.04 5.03
CA GLY A 139 10.25 -3.63 5.53
C GLY A 139 9.00 -3.15 4.78
N ARG A 140 8.03 -4.05 4.64
CA ARG A 140 6.78 -3.85 3.91
C ARG A 140 5.60 -4.26 4.78
N VAL A 141 4.53 -3.48 4.73
CA VAL A 141 3.37 -3.64 5.63
C VAL A 141 2.08 -3.31 4.89
N ALA A 142 1.02 -4.07 5.16
CA ALA A 142 -0.34 -3.67 4.84
C ALA A 142 -1.25 -3.88 6.06
N GLU A 143 -2.07 -2.88 6.40
CA GLU A 143 -3.00 -2.91 7.54
C GLU A 143 -4.42 -2.59 7.09
N VAL A 144 -5.39 -3.25 7.71
CA VAL A 144 -6.81 -3.14 7.39
C VAL A 144 -7.58 -2.46 8.52
N PHE A 145 -8.37 -1.45 8.16
CA PHE A 145 -9.37 -0.81 8.99
C PHE A 145 -10.77 -1.27 8.54
N GLY A 146 -11.58 -1.78 9.47
CA GLY A 146 -12.90 -2.36 9.16
C GLY A 146 -12.88 -3.87 8.95
N ASP A 147 -14.02 -4.46 8.56
CA ASP A 147 -14.15 -5.90 8.32
C ASP A 147 -13.95 -6.21 6.84
N LEU A 148 -12.73 -6.57 6.45
CA LEU A 148 -12.39 -6.89 5.06
C LEU A 148 -13.19 -8.08 4.51
N GLY A 149 -13.58 -9.04 5.36
CA GLY A 149 -14.32 -10.22 4.91
C GLY A 149 -15.79 -9.94 4.62
N ARG A 150 -16.33 -8.83 5.13
CA ARG A 150 -17.75 -8.44 4.96
C ARG A 150 -17.94 -7.12 4.22
N ALA A 151 -16.87 -6.44 3.85
CA ALA A 151 -16.92 -5.18 3.13
C ALA A 151 -17.51 -5.39 1.73
N ASP A 152 -18.39 -4.47 1.31
CA ASP A 152 -18.88 -4.37 -0.07
C ASP A 152 -18.00 -3.40 -0.88
N ARG A 153 -17.27 -2.50 -0.19
CA ARG A 153 -16.36 -1.53 -0.79
C ARG A 153 -15.03 -1.56 -0.05
N VAL A 154 -13.94 -1.69 -0.80
CA VAL A 154 -12.58 -1.67 -0.27
C VAL A 154 -11.83 -0.46 -0.83
N SER A 155 -11.27 0.36 0.04
CA SER A 155 -10.39 1.46 -0.35
C SER A 155 -8.95 1.09 -0.04
N VAL A 156 -8.03 1.28 -0.99
CA VAL A 156 -6.60 0.99 -0.78
C VAL A 156 -5.83 2.30 -0.88
N VAL A 157 -5.16 2.69 0.19
CA VAL A 157 -4.27 3.86 0.20
C VAL A 157 -2.88 3.41 -0.23
N VAL A 158 -2.42 3.93 -1.37
CA VAL A 158 -1.08 3.69 -1.94
C VAL A 158 -0.23 4.95 -1.70
N PRO A 159 0.75 4.90 -0.78
CA PRO A 159 1.54 6.06 -0.38
C PRO A 159 2.64 6.37 -1.40
N GLY A 160 3.42 7.42 -1.14
CA GLY A 160 4.55 7.85 -1.97
C GLY A 160 5.93 7.41 -1.45
N VAL A 161 6.94 8.21 -1.79
CA VAL A 161 8.33 8.06 -1.36
C VAL A 161 8.48 8.05 0.17
N ASP A 162 9.65 7.63 0.66
CA ASP A 162 9.98 7.54 2.09
C ASP A 162 9.02 6.65 2.90
N THR A 163 8.38 5.70 2.23
CA THR A 163 7.52 4.69 2.86
C THR A 163 8.28 3.40 3.11
N ASP A 164 8.40 3.04 4.38
CA ASP A 164 8.94 1.76 4.85
C ASP A 164 8.22 1.34 6.13
N ALA A 165 8.63 0.23 6.76
CA ALA A 165 8.00 -0.22 7.99
C ALA A 165 8.09 0.83 9.12
N ILE A 166 9.22 1.52 9.29
CA ILE A 166 9.43 2.54 10.33
C ILE A 166 8.48 3.72 10.11
N THR A 167 8.35 4.20 8.86
CA THR A 167 7.54 5.37 8.50
C THR A 167 6.07 5.06 8.24
N PHE A 168 5.68 3.78 8.21
CA PHE A 168 4.31 3.30 8.01
C PHE A 168 3.27 3.95 8.94
N GLU A 169 3.70 4.34 10.14
CA GLU A 169 2.87 5.00 11.15
C GLU A 169 3.67 6.14 11.80
N ARG A 170 3.00 7.26 12.15
CA ARG A 170 3.66 8.40 12.82
C ARG A 170 2.78 8.96 13.93
N THR A 171 3.41 9.40 15.03
CA THR A 171 2.70 10.06 16.14
C THR A 171 2.34 11.51 15.81
N GLN A 172 3.28 12.25 15.22
CA GLN A 172 3.10 13.63 14.77
C GLN A 172 2.85 13.65 13.27
N ARG A 173 2.00 14.58 12.80
CA ARG A 173 1.58 14.67 11.39
C ARG A 173 1.08 13.31 10.89
N ARG A 174 0.16 12.69 11.64
CA ARG A 174 -0.29 11.29 11.42
C ARG A 174 -0.70 11.01 9.97
N VAL A 175 -1.44 11.93 9.37
CA VAL A 175 -1.94 11.84 7.98
C VAL A 175 -0.86 11.92 6.90
N THR A 176 0.42 12.00 7.28
CA THR A 176 1.57 11.87 6.36
C THR A 176 2.21 10.48 6.42
N SER A 177 1.52 9.52 7.05
CA SER A 177 1.91 8.11 7.11
C SER A 177 0.76 7.24 6.59
N PRO A 178 1.05 6.08 5.98
CA PRO A 178 0.03 5.16 5.46
C PRO A 178 -1.10 4.87 6.45
N VAL A 179 -0.76 4.57 7.72
CA VAL A 179 -1.75 4.34 8.78
C VAL A 179 -2.64 5.55 8.98
N GLY A 180 -2.08 6.74 9.20
CA GLY A 180 -2.89 7.92 9.45
C GLY A 180 -3.70 8.39 8.24
N MET A 181 -3.23 8.15 7.01
CA MET A 181 -4.02 8.38 5.80
C MET A 181 -5.23 7.45 5.73
N ALA A 182 -5.02 6.16 5.97
CA ALA A 182 -6.07 5.15 5.93
C ALA A 182 -7.08 5.28 7.08
N GLU A 183 -6.62 5.61 8.30
CA GLU A 183 -7.49 5.93 9.45
C GLU A 183 -8.41 7.11 9.12
N SER A 184 -7.83 8.21 8.64
CA SER A 184 -8.58 9.41 8.26
C SER A 184 -9.62 9.12 7.17
N LEU A 185 -9.25 8.33 6.15
CA LEU A 185 -10.17 7.89 5.11
C LEU A 185 -11.27 6.98 5.65
N TYR A 186 -10.94 6.01 6.50
CA TYR A 186 -11.90 5.09 7.08
C TYR A 186 -12.92 5.82 7.97
N GLU A 187 -12.46 6.74 8.82
CA GLU A 187 -13.34 7.58 9.64
C GLU A 187 -14.26 8.45 8.77
N ALA A 188 -13.72 9.07 7.71
CA ALA A 188 -14.51 9.87 6.79
C ALA A 188 -15.55 9.03 6.03
N GLN A 189 -15.20 7.81 5.59
CA GLN A 189 -16.14 6.88 4.95
C GLN A 189 -17.25 6.42 5.89
N ARG A 190 -16.92 6.11 7.15
CA ARG A 190 -17.92 5.76 8.16
C ARG A 190 -18.85 6.92 8.48
N ALA A 191 -18.35 8.15 8.48
CA ALA A 191 -19.17 9.34 8.66
C ALA A 191 -20.09 9.58 7.46
N ALA A 192 -19.58 9.39 6.24
CA ALA A 192 -20.33 9.60 5.00
C ALA A 192 -21.40 8.51 4.75
N ALA A 193 -21.15 7.27 5.17
CA ALA A 193 -22.07 6.14 5.01
C ALA A 193 -22.09 5.25 6.27
N PRO A 194 -22.79 5.65 7.36
CA PRO A 194 -22.79 4.91 8.62
C PRO A 194 -23.32 3.47 8.54
N GLY A 195 -24.20 3.18 7.58
CA GLY A 195 -24.72 1.84 7.29
C GLY A 195 -23.90 1.07 6.24
N GLY A 196 -22.91 1.72 5.60
CA GLY A 196 -22.08 1.11 4.57
C GLY A 196 -21.07 0.13 5.17
N ARG A 197 -20.81 -0.96 4.45
CA ARG A 197 -19.78 -1.94 4.81
C ARG A 197 -18.50 -1.63 4.04
N THR A 198 -17.69 -0.73 4.60
CA THR A 198 -16.38 -0.38 4.01
C THR A 198 -15.21 -0.99 4.78
N ALA A 199 -14.13 -1.26 4.07
CA ALA A 199 -12.81 -1.48 4.66
C ALA A 199 -11.77 -0.60 3.96
N VAL A 200 -10.80 -0.10 4.70
CA VAL A 200 -9.67 0.68 4.16
C VAL A 200 -8.37 -0.05 4.44
N ILE A 201 -7.50 -0.14 3.44
CA ILE A 201 -6.19 -0.77 3.54
C ILE A 201 -5.11 0.31 3.44
N ALA A 202 -4.34 0.51 4.51
CA ALA A 202 -3.05 1.19 4.42
C ALA A 202 -2.07 0.24 3.74
N TRP A 203 -1.69 0.48 2.49
CA TRP A 203 -0.89 -0.45 1.70
C TRP A 203 0.50 0.08 1.39
N ALA A 204 1.47 -0.34 2.19
CA ALA A 204 2.90 -0.12 1.97
C ALA A 204 3.62 -1.46 1.69
N ASP A 205 2.98 -2.35 0.92
CA ASP A 205 3.59 -3.62 0.50
C ASP A 205 4.25 -3.52 -0.88
N TYR A 206 5.04 -2.45 -1.07
CA TYR A 206 6.00 -2.32 -2.16
C TYR A 206 7.28 -1.61 -1.67
N THR A 207 8.33 -1.62 -2.48
CA THR A 207 9.55 -0.87 -2.19
C THR A 207 9.40 0.55 -2.72
N ALA A 208 9.21 1.52 -1.83
CA ALA A 208 9.14 2.92 -2.20
C ALA A 208 10.56 3.53 -2.42
N PRO A 209 10.69 4.56 -3.27
CA PRO A 209 11.93 5.32 -3.34
C PRO A 209 12.27 6.01 -2.01
N THR A 210 13.56 6.15 -1.72
CA THR A 210 14.06 7.00 -0.63
C THR A 210 14.34 8.40 -1.15
N GLY A 211 13.64 9.39 -0.59
CA GLY A 211 13.69 10.79 -1.02
C GLY A 211 13.27 11.00 -2.47
N LEU A 212 13.71 12.13 -3.03
CA LEU A 212 13.38 12.58 -4.40
C LEU A 212 14.54 12.38 -5.39
N GLY A 213 15.31 11.30 -5.20
CA GLY A 213 16.48 10.97 -6.04
C GLY A 213 16.11 10.24 -7.34
N MET A 214 17.12 9.62 -7.96
CA MET A 214 16.96 8.90 -9.25
C MET A 214 15.90 7.79 -9.19
N ASP A 215 15.80 7.06 -8.08
CA ASP A 215 14.77 6.02 -7.92
C ASP A 215 13.36 6.61 -7.95
N ALA A 216 13.17 7.83 -7.41
CA ALA A 216 11.90 8.54 -7.46
C ALA A 216 11.63 9.16 -8.84
N ALA A 217 12.67 9.45 -9.63
CA ALA A 217 12.54 9.98 -10.98
C ALA A 217 12.34 8.89 -12.05
N THR A 218 12.59 7.63 -11.73
CA THR A 218 12.44 6.50 -12.67
C THR A 218 11.22 5.65 -12.33
N GLY A 219 10.75 4.87 -13.30
CA GLY A 219 9.60 3.97 -13.13
C GLY A 219 9.91 2.60 -12.54
N LYS A 220 11.19 2.26 -12.24
CA LYS A 220 11.57 0.89 -11.88
C LYS A 220 10.85 0.38 -10.62
N LEU A 221 10.89 1.16 -9.54
CA LEU A 221 10.23 0.78 -8.29
C LEU A 221 8.69 0.79 -8.43
N ALA A 222 8.15 1.66 -9.29
CA ALA A 222 6.74 1.65 -9.62
C ALA A 222 6.31 0.36 -10.33
N VAL A 223 7.11 -0.18 -11.27
CA VAL A 223 6.85 -1.47 -11.93
C VAL A 223 6.87 -2.62 -10.93
N GLU A 224 7.85 -2.68 -10.03
CA GLU A 224 7.90 -3.69 -8.97
C GLU A 224 6.70 -3.58 -8.01
N GLY A 225 6.28 -2.35 -7.69
CA GLY A 225 5.09 -2.09 -6.88
C GLY A 225 3.80 -2.47 -7.58
N ALA A 226 3.68 -2.22 -8.88
CA ALA A 226 2.49 -2.53 -9.67
C ALA A 226 2.17 -4.02 -9.65
N ILE A 227 3.18 -4.89 -9.81
CA ILE A 227 3.02 -6.35 -9.71
C ILE A 227 2.41 -6.76 -8.36
N ARG A 228 2.84 -6.11 -7.27
CA ARG A 228 2.34 -6.40 -5.92
C ARG A 228 0.94 -5.83 -5.69
N LEU A 229 0.62 -4.68 -6.29
CA LEU A 229 -0.69 -4.06 -6.23
C LEU A 229 -1.74 -4.88 -7.00
N ASP A 230 -1.39 -5.38 -8.18
CA ASP A 230 -2.22 -6.30 -8.96
C ASP A 230 -2.51 -7.59 -8.18
N ALA A 231 -1.47 -8.16 -7.58
CA ALA A 231 -1.60 -9.35 -6.74
C ALA A 231 -2.48 -9.10 -5.51
N LEU A 232 -2.38 -7.92 -4.88
CA LEU A 232 -3.30 -7.54 -3.79
C LEU A 232 -4.74 -7.49 -4.30
N ALA A 233 -5.00 -6.70 -5.35
CA ALA A 233 -6.34 -6.45 -5.87
C ALA A 233 -7.03 -7.76 -6.31
N ALA A 234 -6.28 -8.67 -6.95
CA ALA A 234 -6.76 -9.99 -7.35
C ALA A 234 -7.00 -10.94 -6.16
N ALA A 235 -6.36 -10.71 -5.02
CA ALA A 235 -6.44 -11.56 -3.83
C ALA A 235 -7.40 -11.07 -2.74
N LEU A 236 -8.00 -9.88 -2.89
CA LEU A 236 -9.01 -9.38 -1.95
C LEU A 236 -10.22 -10.32 -1.92
N PRO A 237 -10.83 -10.56 -0.74
CA PRO A 237 -11.96 -11.47 -0.63
C PRO A 237 -13.22 -10.92 -1.31
N GLY A 238 -14.12 -11.83 -1.68
CA GLY A 238 -15.43 -11.53 -2.25
C GLY A 238 -15.36 -10.72 -3.54
N ASP A 239 -16.50 -10.10 -3.86
CA ASP A 239 -16.70 -9.31 -5.08
C ASP A 239 -16.76 -7.79 -4.78
N ALA A 240 -16.25 -7.39 -3.61
CA ALA A 240 -16.25 -6.00 -3.18
C ALA A 240 -15.57 -5.11 -4.23
N SER A 241 -16.22 -4.02 -4.60
CA SER A 241 -15.61 -3.03 -5.47
C SER A 241 -14.43 -2.37 -4.76
N VAL A 242 -13.41 -2.00 -5.53
CA VAL A 242 -12.15 -1.50 -5.04
C VAL A 242 -11.89 -0.10 -5.59
N ALA A 243 -11.52 0.83 -4.71
CA ALA A 243 -11.04 2.15 -5.08
C ALA A 243 -9.59 2.31 -4.61
N LEU A 244 -8.70 2.70 -5.51
CA LEU A 244 -7.29 2.99 -5.18
C LEU A 244 -7.11 4.48 -4.95
N PHE A 245 -6.50 4.86 -3.83
CA PHE A 245 -6.19 6.23 -3.44
C PHE A 245 -4.68 6.40 -3.41
N CYS A 246 -4.15 6.92 -4.50
CA CYS A 246 -2.73 6.88 -4.82
C CYS A 246 -2.12 8.28 -4.66
N HIS A 247 -1.26 8.43 -3.65
CA HIS A 247 -0.67 9.70 -3.27
C HIS A 247 0.78 9.80 -3.74
N SER A 248 1.15 10.96 -4.30
CA SER A 248 2.55 11.21 -4.69
C SER A 248 3.07 10.11 -5.62
N TYR A 249 4.26 9.54 -5.37
CA TYR A 249 4.82 8.42 -6.15
C TYR A 249 3.87 7.20 -6.22
N GLY A 250 2.94 7.02 -5.27
CA GLY A 250 1.91 5.99 -5.34
C GLY A 250 1.03 6.10 -6.59
N SER A 251 0.83 7.31 -7.13
CA SER A 251 0.13 7.52 -8.40
C SER A 251 0.87 6.91 -9.60
N VAL A 252 2.20 6.89 -9.57
CA VAL A 252 3.04 6.21 -10.57
C VAL A 252 2.83 4.70 -10.49
N VAL A 253 2.81 4.14 -9.26
CA VAL A 253 2.53 2.72 -9.02
C VAL A 253 1.15 2.34 -9.57
N CYS A 254 0.11 3.12 -9.24
CA CYS A 254 -1.24 2.88 -9.71
C CYS A 254 -1.40 3.06 -11.23
N GLY A 255 -0.71 4.05 -11.81
CA GLY A 255 -0.70 4.26 -13.26
C GLY A 255 -0.08 3.09 -14.02
N VAL A 256 1.07 2.60 -13.55
CA VAL A 256 1.73 1.42 -14.13
C VAL A 256 0.89 0.14 -13.94
N ALA A 257 0.20 0.00 -12.80
CA ALA A 257 -0.67 -1.14 -12.53
C ALA A 257 -1.97 -1.12 -13.35
N ALA A 258 -2.44 0.05 -13.80
CA ALA A 258 -3.81 0.28 -14.27
C ALA A 258 -4.34 -0.77 -15.26
N HIS A 259 -3.54 -1.14 -16.25
CA HIS A 259 -3.88 -2.10 -17.30
C HIS A 259 -4.00 -3.57 -16.83
N GLY A 260 -3.38 -3.91 -15.69
CA GLY A 260 -3.38 -5.25 -15.11
C GLY A 260 -4.42 -5.44 -13.99
N LEU A 261 -5.03 -4.35 -13.52
CA LEU A 261 -5.98 -4.39 -12.42
C LEU A 261 -7.29 -5.10 -12.82
N PRO A 262 -7.85 -5.93 -11.92
CA PRO A 262 -9.12 -6.62 -12.19
C PRO A 262 -10.30 -5.63 -12.25
N ASP A 263 -11.36 -5.98 -13.00
CA ASP A 263 -12.57 -5.14 -13.20
C ASP A 263 -13.26 -4.66 -11.91
N ARG A 264 -13.05 -5.37 -10.80
CA ARG A 264 -13.54 -4.93 -9.48
C ARG A 264 -12.89 -3.63 -9.01
N VAL A 265 -11.75 -3.23 -9.56
CA VAL A 265 -11.15 -1.92 -9.32
C VAL A 265 -11.89 -0.91 -10.17
N THR A 266 -12.82 -0.19 -9.55
CA THR A 266 -13.74 0.71 -10.26
C THR A 266 -13.27 2.15 -10.29
N ASP A 267 -12.31 2.52 -9.43
CA ASP A 267 -11.87 3.90 -9.25
C ASP A 267 -10.35 3.99 -8.98
N LEU A 268 -9.66 4.82 -9.75
CA LEU A 268 -8.27 5.23 -9.53
C LEU A 268 -8.26 6.72 -9.16
N VAL A 269 -7.95 7.03 -7.91
CA VAL A 269 -7.93 8.40 -7.39
C VAL A 269 -6.48 8.81 -7.12
N VAL A 270 -5.97 9.77 -7.88
CA VAL A 270 -4.61 10.29 -7.70
C VAL A 270 -4.61 11.68 -7.07
N ALA A 271 -3.69 11.89 -6.13
CA ALA A 271 -3.55 13.16 -5.43
C ALA A 271 -2.08 13.56 -5.26
N GLY A 272 -1.77 14.81 -5.60
CA GLY A 272 -0.38 15.29 -5.58
C GLY A 272 0.52 14.45 -6.49
N SER A 273 0.03 14.06 -7.66
CA SER A 273 0.72 13.13 -8.57
C SER A 273 1.84 13.83 -9.35
N PRO A 274 3.05 13.23 -9.44
CA PRO A 274 4.05 13.68 -10.41
C PRO A 274 3.77 13.20 -11.85
N GLY A 275 2.78 12.31 -12.03
CA GLY A 275 2.45 11.64 -13.28
C GLY A 275 2.02 10.18 -13.04
N MET A 276 1.51 9.53 -14.09
CA MET A 276 1.03 8.14 -14.06
C MET A 276 1.73 7.22 -15.07
N ARG A 277 2.79 7.72 -15.73
CA ARG A 277 3.50 7.08 -16.86
C ARG A 277 2.57 6.75 -18.04
N ALA A 278 1.65 7.67 -18.29
CA ALA A 278 0.75 7.69 -19.43
C ALA A 278 0.62 9.14 -19.90
N GLU A 279 0.47 9.36 -21.20
CA GLU A 279 0.25 10.71 -21.74
C GLU A 279 -1.19 11.18 -21.53
N ASN A 280 -2.13 10.23 -21.44
CA ASN A 280 -3.54 10.48 -21.17
C ASN A 280 -4.21 9.26 -20.52
N ALA A 281 -5.43 9.45 -20.00
CA ALA A 281 -6.16 8.44 -19.27
C ALA A 281 -6.56 7.23 -20.11
N ALA A 282 -6.64 7.35 -21.45
CA ALA A 282 -6.95 6.22 -22.32
C ALA A 282 -5.76 5.24 -22.43
N GLU A 283 -4.53 5.72 -22.31
CA GLU A 283 -3.32 4.89 -22.31
C GLU A 283 -3.14 4.05 -21.03
N LEU A 284 -3.90 4.36 -19.96
CA LEU A 284 -3.94 3.53 -18.76
C LEU A 284 -4.62 2.17 -19.00
N ASP A 285 -5.34 2.02 -20.13
CA ASP A 285 -6.02 0.79 -20.55
C ASP A 285 -6.84 0.13 -19.43
N THR A 286 -7.64 0.94 -18.74
CA THR A 286 -8.44 0.51 -17.59
C THR A 286 -9.90 0.92 -17.73
N SER A 287 -10.80 0.09 -17.19
CA SER A 287 -12.22 0.41 -17.06
C SER A 287 -12.51 1.30 -15.84
N ALA A 288 -11.54 1.47 -14.94
CA ALA A 288 -11.68 2.28 -13.74
C ALA A 288 -11.87 3.77 -14.08
N ARG A 289 -12.70 4.46 -13.31
CA ARG A 289 -12.81 5.92 -13.38
C ARG A 289 -11.52 6.53 -12.83
N VAL A 290 -10.89 7.38 -13.63
CA VAL A 290 -9.67 8.10 -13.22
C VAL A 290 -10.05 9.47 -12.67
N TRP A 291 -9.68 9.70 -11.42
CA TRP A 291 -9.93 10.93 -10.67
C TRP A 291 -8.61 11.58 -10.28
N ALA A 292 -8.52 12.90 -10.37
CA ALA A 292 -7.30 13.62 -10.04
C ALA A 292 -7.58 14.88 -9.21
N MET A 293 -6.68 15.19 -8.30
CA MET A 293 -6.66 16.46 -7.58
C MET A 293 -5.23 16.91 -7.27
N ARG A 294 -5.02 18.22 -7.26
CA ARG A 294 -3.77 18.84 -6.81
C ARG A 294 -4.10 20.10 -6.01
N ASP A 295 -3.57 20.19 -4.80
CA ASP A 295 -3.62 21.40 -3.99
C ASP A 295 -2.79 22.53 -4.64
N ALA A 296 -3.26 23.76 -4.51
CA ALA A 296 -2.60 24.92 -5.13
C ALA A 296 -1.22 25.21 -4.54
N GLY A 297 -0.97 24.81 -3.29
CA GLY A 297 0.33 24.93 -2.62
C GLY A 297 1.17 23.65 -2.68
N ASP A 298 0.82 22.69 -3.53
CA ASP A 298 1.59 21.47 -3.72
C ASP A 298 2.80 21.72 -4.63
N TRP A 299 4.01 21.50 -4.09
CA TRP A 299 5.28 21.64 -4.81
C TRP A 299 5.39 20.70 -6.02
N ILE A 300 4.55 19.65 -6.08
CA ILE A 300 4.50 18.75 -7.24
C ILE A 300 4.17 19.49 -8.55
N ALA A 301 3.53 20.66 -8.46
CA ALA A 301 3.28 21.53 -9.61
C ALA A 301 4.55 22.02 -10.31
N ASP A 302 5.69 22.01 -9.60
CA ASP A 302 6.98 22.43 -10.14
C ASP A 302 7.79 21.25 -10.73
N VAL A 303 7.27 20.03 -10.66
CA VAL A 303 7.92 18.84 -11.23
C VAL A 303 7.67 18.77 -12.74
N PRO A 304 8.69 18.55 -13.58
CA PRO A 304 8.49 18.39 -15.02
C PRO A 304 7.61 17.18 -15.35
N HIS A 305 6.42 17.43 -15.89
CA HIS A 305 5.42 16.43 -16.26
C HIS A 305 5.66 15.87 -17.67
N LEU A 306 6.78 15.17 -17.84
CA LEU A 306 7.16 14.50 -19.08
C LEU A 306 7.86 13.18 -18.76
N GLU A 307 7.89 12.25 -19.70
CA GLU A 307 8.76 11.08 -19.64
C GLU A 307 9.70 11.06 -20.84
N VAL A 308 11.01 11.04 -20.61
CA VAL A 308 12.03 10.93 -21.68
C VAL A 308 13.12 9.96 -21.26
N GLY A 309 13.29 8.89 -22.04
CA GLY A 309 14.35 7.91 -21.80
C GLY A 309 14.26 7.21 -20.43
N GLY A 310 13.04 6.99 -19.91
CA GLY A 310 12.81 6.35 -18.61
C GLY A 310 12.85 7.30 -17.40
N LEU A 311 13.10 8.60 -17.60
CA LEU A 311 13.08 9.63 -16.57
C LEU A 311 11.80 10.44 -16.62
N GLY A 312 11.22 10.70 -15.45
CA GLY A 312 9.95 11.38 -15.28
C GLY A 312 8.76 10.42 -15.35
N HIS A 313 7.57 10.97 -15.16
CA HIS A 313 6.34 10.19 -14.95
C HIS A 313 5.22 10.54 -15.93
N GLY A 314 5.54 11.22 -17.04
CA GLY A 314 4.57 11.58 -18.07
C GLY A 314 3.68 12.75 -17.67
N ALA A 315 2.54 12.85 -18.35
CA ALA A 315 1.63 13.99 -18.24
C ALA A 315 1.04 14.16 -16.82
N ASP A 316 0.73 15.41 -16.48
CA ASP A 316 0.09 15.79 -15.23
C ASP A 316 -1.38 15.32 -15.23
N PRO A 317 -1.81 14.48 -14.27
CA PRO A 317 -3.19 14.00 -14.22
C PRO A 317 -4.23 15.10 -13.99
N VAL A 318 -3.84 16.29 -13.51
CA VAL A 318 -4.77 17.43 -13.42
C VAL A 318 -4.81 18.30 -14.67
N SER A 319 -3.98 18.01 -15.69
CA SER A 319 -4.05 18.70 -16.97
C SER A 319 -5.34 18.32 -17.74
N PRO A 320 -5.97 19.26 -18.46
CA PRO A 320 -7.16 18.96 -19.25
C PRO A 320 -6.95 17.85 -20.29
N ASP A 321 -5.78 17.84 -20.93
CA ASP A 321 -5.45 16.90 -22.02
C ASP A 321 -5.24 15.46 -21.50
N PHE A 322 -4.93 15.29 -20.22
CA PHE A 322 -4.84 13.96 -19.62
C PHE A 322 -6.21 13.26 -19.56
N GLY A 323 -7.31 14.00 -19.36
CA GLY A 323 -8.66 13.44 -19.40
C GLY A 323 -9.17 12.81 -18.09
N ALA A 324 -8.53 13.08 -16.94
CA ALA A 324 -9.05 12.66 -15.63
C ALA A 324 -10.25 13.52 -15.16
N ARG A 325 -11.01 12.98 -14.22
CA ARG A 325 -12.10 13.68 -13.53
C ARG A 325 -11.54 14.55 -12.39
N LEU A 326 -11.56 15.86 -12.56
CA LEU A 326 -10.92 16.80 -11.64
C LEU A 326 -11.76 17.10 -10.39
N LEU A 327 -11.23 16.76 -9.23
CA LEU A 327 -11.86 16.94 -7.92
C LEU A 327 -11.30 18.16 -7.19
N SER A 328 -12.13 18.80 -6.38
CA SER A 328 -11.68 19.85 -5.46
C SER A 328 -10.81 19.26 -4.36
N SER A 329 -9.70 19.94 -4.07
CA SER A 329 -8.84 19.71 -2.91
C SER A 329 -8.89 20.89 -1.92
N ALA A 330 -9.97 21.70 -1.96
CA ALA A 330 -10.10 22.87 -1.09
C ALA A 330 -9.85 22.53 0.39
N GLY A 331 -9.05 23.36 1.06
CA GLY A 331 -8.67 23.17 2.46
C GLY A 331 -7.48 22.22 2.67
N ALA A 332 -7.10 21.41 1.67
CA ALA A 332 -5.82 20.73 1.71
C ALA A 332 -4.69 21.77 1.80
N LYS A 333 -3.58 21.37 2.43
CA LYS A 333 -2.42 22.25 2.61
C LYS A 333 -1.17 21.52 2.18
N SER A 334 -0.63 21.93 1.03
CA SER A 334 0.58 21.37 0.44
C SER A 334 0.45 19.87 0.14
N HIS A 335 1.57 19.27 -0.24
CA HIS A 335 1.66 17.89 -0.72
C HIS A 335 1.16 16.84 0.24
N THR A 336 1.17 17.13 1.54
CA THR A 336 0.84 16.14 2.59
C THR A 336 -0.58 16.31 3.14
N GLY A 337 -1.34 17.27 2.62
CA GLY A 337 -2.62 17.70 3.19
C GLY A 337 -3.86 16.96 2.69
N TYR A 338 -3.76 16.08 1.69
CA TYR A 338 -4.95 15.52 1.01
C TYR A 338 -5.84 14.66 1.91
N PHE A 339 -5.24 13.95 2.88
CA PHE A 339 -5.95 13.12 3.86
C PHE A 339 -6.27 13.86 5.17
N GLN A 340 -6.04 15.17 5.24
CA GLN A 340 -6.33 15.94 6.45
C GLN A 340 -7.86 16.04 6.67
N PRO A 341 -8.37 15.75 7.88
CA PRO A 341 -9.77 15.97 8.23
C PRO A 341 -10.25 17.40 7.97
N GLY A 342 -11.49 17.52 7.48
CA GLY A 342 -12.13 18.81 7.19
C GLY A 342 -11.79 19.42 5.82
N THR A 343 -11.06 18.68 4.97
CA THR A 343 -10.73 19.11 3.61
C THR A 343 -11.71 18.53 2.58
N ALA A 344 -11.92 19.25 1.48
CA ALA A 344 -12.71 18.74 0.35
C ALA A 344 -12.05 17.53 -0.32
N SER A 345 -10.71 17.40 -0.26
CA SER A 345 -10.01 16.22 -0.77
C SER A 345 -10.40 14.95 -0.03
N LEU A 346 -10.33 14.96 1.31
CA LEU A 346 -10.70 13.79 2.11
C LEU A 346 -12.19 13.47 1.98
N ASP A 347 -13.05 14.49 1.98
CA ASP A 347 -14.50 14.33 1.78
C ASP A 347 -14.79 13.68 0.41
N ASN A 348 -14.13 14.12 -0.66
CA ASN A 348 -14.22 13.49 -1.98
C ASN A 348 -13.71 12.05 -1.97
N PHE A 349 -12.60 11.76 -1.27
CA PHE A 349 -12.11 10.39 -1.15
C PHE A 349 -13.11 9.47 -0.46
N ALA A 350 -13.73 9.96 0.62
CA ALA A 350 -14.75 9.22 1.34
C ALA A 350 -15.94 8.91 0.43
N LYS A 351 -16.44 9.90 -0.31
CA LYS A 351 -17.56 9.74 -1.25
C LYS A 351 -17.26 8.73 -2.36
N ILE A 352 -16.06 8.74 -2.93
CA ILE A 352 -15.66 7.75 -3.95
C ILE A 352 -15.56 6.36 -3.32
N GLY A 353 -14.96 6.25 -2.15
CA GLY A 353 -14.84 4.98 -1.43
C GLY A 353 -16.19 4.36 -1.07
N THR A 354 -17.19 5.19 -0.73
CA THR A 354 -18.55 4.74 -0.42
C THR A 354 -19.49 4.68 -1.62
N GLY A 355 -19.04 5.06 -2.82
CA GLY A 355 -19.88 5.07 -4.04
C GLY A 355 -20.88 6.23 -4.12
N ALA A 356 -20.75 7.25 -3.26
CA ALA A 356 -21.60 8.44 -3.25
C ALA A 356 -21.18 9.50 -4.30
N PHE A 357 -21.00 9.06 -5.55
CA PHE A 357 -20.41 9.87 -6.63
C PHE A 357 -21.17 11.16 -6.93
N ASP A 358 -22.50 11.17 -6.79
CA ASP A 358 -23.33 12.36 -7.07
C ASP A 358 -23.04 13.54 -6.14
N SER A 359 -22.35 13.29 -5.02
CA SER A 359 -22.03 14.30 -4.02
C SER A 359 -20.58 14.81 -4.08
N VAL A 360 -19.73 14.28 -4.99
CA VAL A 360 -18.32 14.68 -5.09
C VAL A 360 -18.17 16.12 -5.57
N VAL A 361 -17.32 16.92 -4.94
CA VAL A 361 -17.10 18.31 -5.30
C VAL A 361 -16.01 18.39 -6.38
N CYS A 362 -16.37 18.81 -7.59
CA CYS A 362 -15.41 19.06 -8.67
C CYS A 362 -14.58 20.33 -8.40
N VAL A 363 -13.48 20.51 -9.14
CA VAL A 363 -12.77 21.81 -9.19
C VAL A 363 -13.72 22.96 -9.56
N PRO A 364 -13.46 24.21 -9.10
CA PRO A 364 -14.27 25.36 -9.48
C PRO A 364 -14.42 25.50 -11.00
N GLY A 365 -15.65 25.72 -11.49
CA GLY A 365 -15.93 25.87 -12.93
C GLY A 365 -16.90 24.85 -13.53
N GLY A 366 -17.45 23.90 -12.75
CA GLY A 366 -18.62 23.11 -13.14
C GLY A 366 -18.68 21.68 -12.57
N ASN A 367 -19.69 20.91 -12.97
CA ASN A 367 -19.92 19.52 -12.53
C ASN A 367 -19.26 18.48 -13.45
N ALA A 368 -18.22 18.89 -14.20
CA ALA A 368 -17.62 18.10 -15.27
C ALA A 368 -17.05 16.75 -14.80
N CYS A 369 -16.55 16.70 -13.57
CA CYS A 369 -15.99 15.47 -12.97
C CYS A 369 -17.06 14.39 -12.74
N ARG A 370 -18.35 14.74 -12.72
CA ARG A 370 -19.48 13.80 -12.54
C ARG A 370 -20.09 13.29 -13.86
N ARG A 371 -19.65 13.79 -15.03
CA ARG A 371 -20.27 13.44 -16.32
C ARG A 371 -20.23 11.93 -16.60
N GLY A 372 -21.36 11.35 -17.02
CA GLY A 372 -21.45 9.92 -17.34
C GLY A 372 -21.42 8.99 -16.12
N ILE A 373 -21.67 9.51 -14.92
CA ILE A 373 -21.90 8.71 -13.72
C ILE A 373 -23.41 8.69 -13.46
N SER A 374 -24.01 7.51 -13.41
CA SER A 374 -25.40 7.31 -13.02
C SER A 374 -25.43 6.30 -11.88
N GLY A 375 -25.83 6.74 -10.69
CA GLY A 375 -26.11 5.87 -9.56
C GLY A 375 -25.52 6.37 -8.23
N THR A 376 -26.37 6.42 -7.21
CA THR A 376 -26.04 5.80 -5.92
C THR A 376 -26.09 4.29 -6.16
N GLU A 377 -24.97 3.59 -6.10
CA GLU A 377 -24.98 2.11 -6.01
C GLU A 377 -25.48 1.73 -4.61
N ALA A 378 -26.78 1.91 -4.40
CA ALA A 378 -27.52 1.45 -3.24
C ALA A 378 -28.62 0.53 -3.78
N ASP A 379 -28.35 -0.77 -3.71
CA ASP A 379 -29.29 -1.81 -3.28
C ASP A 379 -28.53 -3.12 -2.98
#